data_AF-A0A840XUJ2-F1
#
_entry.id   AF-A0A840XUJ2-F1
#
_cell.length_a   1.000
_cell.length_b   1.000
_cell.length_c   1.000
_cell.angle_alpha   90.00
_cell.angle_beta   90.00
_cell.angle_gamma   90.00
#
_symmetry.space_group_name_H-M   'P 1'
#
loop_
_entity.id
_entity.type
_entity.pdbx_description
1 polymer ?
#
loop_
_entity_poly.entity_id
_entity_poly.type
_entity_poly.pdbx_seq_one_letter_code
_entity_poly.pdbx_strand_id
1 'polypeptide(L)'
;MTTDRHSQTAVLARILAELAEGRLPERIRLEQAARVIVTARRVADLAAQGALALPSAALPAVRAVTEIARNWDPSALTAFEYAESLPVAAVDRLLRAAPDWAAAFSPSPDRLAA
;
A
#
# COMPACT_ATOMS: atom_id res chain seq x y z
N MET A 1 15.12 13.41 -25.47
CA MET A 1 14.76 11.98 -25.51
C MET A 1 15.84 11.03 -24.97
N THR A 2 16.94 11.52 -24.38
CA THR A 2 18.04 10.69 -23.83
C THR A 2 17.91 10.41 -22.32
N THR A 3 17.09 11.17 -21.62
CA THR A 3 16.86 11.10 -20.16
C THR A 3 16.22 9.78 -19.73
N ASP A 4 15.37 9.21 -20.59
CA ASP A 4 14.57 8.00 -20.29
C ASP A 4 15.40 6.71 -20.31
N ARG A 5 16.49 6.68 -21.10
CA ARG A 5 17.37 5.51 -21.17
C ARG A 5 18.31 5.44 -19.97
N HIS A 6 18.77 6.60 -19.49
CA HIS A 6 19.66 6.68 -18.32
C HIS A 6 18.91 6.33 -17.03
N SER A 7 17.64 6.73 -16.89
CA SER A 7 16.79 6.32 -15.76
C SER A 7 16.52 4.82 -15.78
N GLN A 8 16.21 4.22 -16.94
CA GLN A 8 16.00 2.78 -17.07
C GLN A 8 17.26 1.97 -16.72
N THR A 9 18.45 2.39 -17.19
CA THR A 9 19.72 1.72 -16.84
C THR A 9 20.01 1.81 -15.34
N ALA A 10 19.76 2.95 -14.71
CA ALA A 10 19.95 3.11 -13.26
C ALA A 10 19.00 2.23 -12.43
N VAL A 11 17.73 2.13 -12.85
CA VAL A 11 16.75 1.24 -12.19
C VAL A 11 17.18 -0.21 -12.32
N LEU A 12 17.59 -0.66 -13.51
CA LEU A 12 18.06 -2.03 -13.72
C LEU A 12 19.30 -2.34 -12.89
N ALA A 13 20.29 -1.45 -12.87
CA ALA A 13 21.50 -1.63 -12.07
C ALA A 13 21.18 -1.77 -10.57
N ARG A 14 20.23 -0.98 -10.05
CA ARG A 14 19.77 -1.09 -8.66
C ARG A 14 19.10 -2.44 -8.38
N ILE A 15 18.20 -2.90 -9.25
CA ILE A 15 17.53 -4.20 -9.10
C ILE A 15 18.55 -5.34 -9.10
N LEU A 16 19.55 -5.29 -10.00
CA LEU A 16 20.62 -6.29 -10.06
C LEU A 16 21.49 -6.29 -8.78
N ALA A 17 21.77 -5.12 -8.21
CA ALA A 17 22.47 -5.02 -6.93
C ALA A 17 21.64 -5.60 -5.77
N GLU A 18 20.35 -5.27 -5.69
CA GLU A 18 19.46 -5.82 -4.66
C GLU A 18 19.29 -7.34 -4.79
N LEU A 19 19.31 -7.87 -6.01
CA LEU A 19 19.35 -9.32 -6.27
C LEU A 19 20.66 -9.95 -5.77
N ALA A 20 21.80 -9.35 -6.12
CA ALA A 20 23.11 -9.86 -5.72
C ALA A 20 23.29 -9.87 -4.18
N GLU A 21 22.66 -8.92 -3.50
CA GLU A 21 22.70 -8.79 -2.03
C GLU A 21 21.58 -9.55 -1.32
N GLY A 22 20.67 -10.21 -2.05
CA GLY A 22 19.52 -10.90 -1.46
C GLY A 22 18.46 -10.00 -0.83
N ARG A 23 18.48 -8.70 -1.11
CA ARG A 23 17.56 -7.68 -0.55
C ARG A 23 16.29 -7.45 -1.38
N LEU A 24 16.23 -8.02 -2.58
CA LEU A 24 15.06 -7.86 -3.47
C LEU A 24 13.71 -8.28 -2.82
N PRO A 25 13.61 -9.39 -2.06
CA PRO A 25 12.34 -9.76 -1.43
C PRO A 25 11.83 -8.71 -0.45
N GLU A 26 12.72 -8.15 0.37
CA GLU A 26 12.37 -7.09 1.33
C GLU A 26 11.96 -5.80 0.60
N ARG A 27 12.65 -5.47 -0.49
CA ARG A 27 12.28 -4.34 -1.33
C ARG A 27 10.87 -4.49 -1.89
N ILE A 28 10.56 -5.63 -2.50
CA ILE A 28 9.22 -5.91 -3.06
C ILE A 28 8.15 -5.82 -1.96
N ARG A 29 8.44 -6.36 -0.77
CA ARG A 29 7.55 -6.29 0.39
C ARG A 29 7.23 -4.85 0.79
N LEU A 30 8.24 -3.98 0.86
CA LEU A 30 8.07 -2.55 1.16
C LEU A 30 7.30 -1.81 0.06
N GLU A 31 7.54 -2.13 -1.22
CA GLU A 31 6.79 -1.56 -2.34
C GLU A 31 5.31 -1.95 -2.30
N GLN A 32 5.00 -3.20 -1.94
CA GLN A 32 3.64 -3.65 -1.73
C GLN A 32 2.97 -2.88 -0.59
N ALA A 33 3.67 -2.70 0.54
CA ALA A 33 3.16 -1.96 1.69
C ALA A 33 2.85 -0.50 1.31
N ALA A 34 3.78 0.17 0.60
CA ALA A 34 3.60 1.53 0.11
C ALA A 34 2.36 1.66 -0.78
N ARG A 35 2.13 0.70 -1.69
CA ARG A 35 0.93 0.68 -2.56
C ARG A 35 -0.35 0.57 -1.75
N VAL A 36 -0.39 -0.29 -0.73
CA VAL A 36 -1.56 -0.41 0.16
C VAL A 36 -1.81 0.91 0.90
N ILE A 37 -0.77 1.54 1.46
CA ILE A 37 -0.86 2.83 2.17
C ILE A 37 -1.44 3.93 1.27
N VAL A 38 -0.91 4.09 0.06
CA VAL A 38 -1.39 5.08 -0.92
C VAL A 38 -2.86 4.81 -1.28
N THR A 39 -3.20 3.56 -1.52
CA THR A 39 -4.57 3.18 -1.89
C THR A 39 -5.54 3.46 -0.75
N ALA A 40 -5.18 3.12 0.49
CA ALA A 40 -5.99 3.38 1.66
C ALA A 40 -6.21 4.88 1.92
N ARG A 41 -5.19 5.72 1.70
CA ARG A 41 -5.34 7.19 1.76
C ARG A 41 -6.32 7.70 0.71
N ARG A 42 -6.16 7.29 -0.56
CA ARG A 42 -7.08 7.69 -1.64
C ARG A 42 -8.52 7.25 -1.38
N VAL A 43 -8.72 6.06 -0.83
CA VAL A 43 -10.02 5.55 -0.41
C VAL A 43 -10.64 6.45 0.67
N ALA A 44 -9.85 6.89 1.66
CA ALA A 44 -10.32 7.81 2.70
C ALA A 44 -10.67 9.19 2.12
N ASP A 45 -9.86 9.72 1.20
CA ASP A 45 -10.13 11.01 0.54
C ASP A 45 -11.42 10.97 -0.29
N LEU A 46 -11.63 9.89 -1.05
CA LEU A 46 -12.85 9.67 -1.83
C LEU A 46 -14.08 9.54 -0.91
N ALA A 47 -13.94 8.85 0.22
CA ALA A 47 -15.02 8.73 1.20
C ALA A 47 -15.38 10.08 1.85
N ALA A 48 -14.38 10.90 2.17
CA ALA A 48 -14.60 12.26 2.68
C ALA A 48 -15.34 13.16 1.67
N GLN A 49 -15.18 12.88 0.37
CA GLN A 49 -15.90 13.53 -0.72
C GLN A 49 -17.28 12.90 -1.00
N GLY A 50 -17.68 11.86 -0.28
CA GLY A 50 -18.93 11.13 -0.50
C GLY A 50 -18.94 10.24 -1.75
N ALA A 51 -17.80 10.06 -2.42
CA ALA A 51 -17.68 9.27 -3.65
C ALA A 51 -17.56 7.76 -3.40
N LEU A 52 -17.31 7.33 -2.15
CA LEU A 52 -17.11 5.93 -1.78
C LEU A 52 -17.62 5.68 -0.35
N ALA A 53 -18.38 4.61 -0.15
CA ALA A 53 -18.73 4.15 1.20
C ALA A 53 -17.57 3.36 1.82
N LEU A 54 -17.17 3.70 3.04
CA LEU A 54 -16.17 2.92 3.77
C LEU A 54 -16.82 1.67 4.39
N PRO A 55 -16.12 0.53 4.36
CA PRO A 55 -16.52 -0.65 5.10
C PRO A 55 -16.45 -0.39 6.61
N SER A 56 -17.16 -1.22 7.39
CA SER A 56 -17.25 -1.04 8.84
C SER A 56 -15.88 -1.06 9.52
N ALA A 57 -15.61 -0.05 10.35
CA ALA A 57 -14.40 0.03 11.18
C ALA A 57 -14.36 -1.05 12.30
N ALA A 58 -15.47 -1.79 12.50
CA ALA A 58 -15.49 -2.97 13.36
C ALA A 58 -14.66 -4.13 12.77
N LEU A 59 -14.46 -4.16 11.45
CA LEU A 59 -13.66 -5.18 10.80
C LEU A 59 -12.16 -4.99 11.14
N PRO A 60 -11.47 -5.99 11.70
CA PRO A 60 -10.07 -5.87 12.09
C PRO A 60 -9.14 -5.47 10.95
N ALA A 61 -9.37 -5.98 9.74
CA ALA A 61 -8.59 -5.65 8.55
C ALA A 61 -8.73 -4.16 8.16
N VAL A 62 -9.95 -3.64 8.19
CA VAL A 62 -10.24 -2.21 7.93
C VAL A 62 -9.53 -1.33 8.93
N ARG A 63 -9.60 -1.68 10.21
CA ARG A 63 -8.91 -0.96 11.28
C ARG A 63 -7.39 -0.97 11.09
N ALA A 64 -6.82 -2.14 10.84
CA ALA A 64 -5.38 -2.32 10.72
C ALA A 64 -4.77 -1.47 9.60
N VAL A 65 -5.42 -1.46 8.42
CA VAL A 65 -4.98 -0.68 7.25
C VAL A 65 -5.21 0.82 7.47
N THR A 66 -6.39 1.21 7.96
CA THR A 66 -6.74 2.62 8.16
C THR A 66 -5.85 3.29 9.20
N GLU A 67 -5.54 2.61 10.31
CA GLU A 67 -4.65 3.12 11.35
C GLU A 67 -3.22 3.38 10.88
N ILE A 68 -2.70 2.53 10.01
CA ILE A 68 -1.34 2.68 9.48
C ILE A 68 -1.32 3.78 8.42
N ALA A 69 -2.28 3.78 7.50
CA ALA A 69 -2.34 4.75 6.41
C ALA A 69 -2.62 6.18 6.90
N ARG A 70 -3.45 6.37 7.93
CA ARG A 70 -3.78 7.71 8.48
C ARG A 70 -2.58 8.44 9.08
N ASN A 71 -1.55 7.71 9.48
CA ASN A 71 -0.34 8.27 10.12
C ASN A 71 0.71 8.69 9.09
N TRP A 72 0.55 8.32 7.82
CA TRP A 72 1.45 8.75 6.75
C TRP A 72 1.16 10.21 6.35
N ASP A 73 2.16 11.08 6.40
CA ASP A 73 2.10 12.43 5.83
C ASP A 73 2.75 12.46 4.43
N PRO A 74 1.95 12.60 3.35
CA PRO A 74 2.48 12.61 1.99
C PRO A 74 3.27 13.88 1.63
N SER A 75 3.20 14.93 2.46
CA SER A 75 3.98 16.16 2.27
C SER A 75 5.40 16.07 2.86
N ALA A 76 5.60 15.16 3.81
CA ALA A 76 6.88 14.97 4.50
C ALA A 76 7.76 13.90 3.85
N LEU A 77 7.16 12.79 3.41
CA LEU A 77 7.90 11.64 2.88
C LEU A 77 7.03 10.79 1.94
N THR A 78 7.68 10.07 1.03
CA THR A 78 7.02 9.15 0.12
C THR A 78 6.43 7.95 0.86
N ALA A 79 5.41 7.29 0.30
CA ALA A 79 4.83 6.10 0.94
C ALA A 79 5.83 4.94 1.11
N PHE A 80 6.85 4.88 0.26
CA PHE A 80 7.91 3.89 0.36
C PHE A 80 8.81 4.18 1.56
N GLU A 81 9.28 5.43 1.71
CA GLU A 81 10.04 5.87 2.89
C GLU A 81 9.22 5.71 4.18
N TYR A 82 7.91 5.94 4.11
CA TYR A 82 7.02 5.68 5.24
C TYR A 82 7.02 4.21 5.62
N ALA A 83 6.84 3.32 4.63
CA ALA A 83 6.85 1.88 4.86
C ALA A 83 8.20 1.40 5.43
N GLU A 84 9.32 1.97 4.98
CA GLU A 84 10.66 1.70 5.53
C GLU A 84 10.80 2.15 7.00
N SER A 85 10.13 3.23 7.40
CA SER A 85 10.17 3.73 8.78
C SER A 85 9.31 2.93 9.76
N LEU A 86 8.40 2.09 9.26
CA LEU A 86 7.49 1.31 10.09
C LEU A 86 8.22 0.12 10.74
N PRO A 87 7.81 -0.28 11.96
CA PRO A 87 8.25 -1.55 12.52
C PRO A 87 7.87 -2.72 11.59
N VAL A 88 8.75 -3.71 11.45
CA VAL A 88 8.53 -4.91 10.61
C VAL A 88 7.16 -5.55 10.91
N ALA A 89 6.79 -5.65 12.19
CA ALA A 89 5.50 -6.20 12.61
C ALA A 89 4.30 -5.37 12.13
N ALA A 90 4.44 -4.06 11.98
CA ALA A 90 3.39 -3.20 11.42
C ALA A 90 3.25 -3.42 9.90
N VAL A 91 4.36 -3.59 9.19
CA VAL A 91 4.35 -3.96 7.76
C VAL A 91 3.70 -5.34 7.56
N ASP A 92 4.05 -6.32 8.40
CA ASP A 92 3.41 -7.65 8.37
C ASP A 92 1.90 -7.57 8.64
N ARG A 93 1.50 -6.79 9.64
CA ARG A 93 0.08 -6.56 9.97
C ARG A 93 -0.65 -5.92 8.80
N LEU A 94 -0.06 -4.91 8.16
CA LEU A 94 -0.62 -4.23 7.00
C LEU A 94 -0.84 -5.19 5.83
N LEU A 95 0.22 -5.91 5.43
CA LEU A 95 0.18 -6.79 4.28
C LEU A 95 -0.74 -8.00 4.50
N ARG A 96 -0.80 -8.53 5.73
CA ARG A 96 -1.75 -9.58 6.09
C ARG A 96 -3.21 -9.10 6.03
N ALA A 97 -3.47 -7.86 6.43
CA ALA A 97 -4.83 -7.29 6.43
C ALA A 97 -5.30 -6.82 5.05
N ALA A 98 -4.38 -6.54 4.12
CA ALA A 98 -4.70 -5.91 2.84
C ALA A 98 -5.71 -6.68 1.98
N PRO A 99 -5.67 -8.02 1.84
CA PRO A 99 -6.65 -8.77 1.05
C PRO A 99 -8.08 -8.64 1.61
N ASP A 100 -8.26 -8.86 2.92
CA ASP A 100 -9.58 -8.76 3.57
C ASP A 100 -10.11 -7.33 3.59
N TRP A 101 -9.22 -6.35 3.73
CA TRP A 101 -9.56 -4.94 3.60
C TRP A 101 -10.09 -4.62 2.20
N ALA A 102 -9.42 -5.09 1.14
CA ALA A 102 -9.86 -4.88 -0.23
C ALA A 102 -11.19 -5.62 -0.51
N ALA A 103 -11.35 -6.85 -0.02
CA ALA A 103 -12.57 -7.64 -0.18
C ALA A 103 -13.79 -6.97 0.48
N ALA A 104 -13.60 -6.19 1.55
CA ALA A 104 -14.67 -5.47 2.21
C ALA A 104 -15.33 -4.37 1.36
N PHE A 105 -14.69 -3.93 0.27
CA PHE A 105 -15.28 -2.99 -0.71
C PHE A 105 -16.03 -3.70 -1.83
N SER A 106 -15.81 -5.00 -2.03
CA SER A 106 -16.52 -5.76 -3.06
C SER A 106 -17.98 -5.96 -2.63
N PRO A 107 -18.96 -5.82 -3.56
CA PRO A 107 -20.32 -6.23 -3.27
C PRO A 107 -20.32 -7.73 -2.95
N SER A 108 -20.98 -8.14 -1.87
CA SER A 108 -21.29 -9.56 -1.65
C SER A 108 -21.97 -10.11 -2.91
N PRO A 109 -21.58 -11.29 -3.41
CA PRO A 109 -22.19 -11.88 -4.61
C PRO A 109 -23.72 -12.02 -4.49
N ASP A 110 -24.25 -12.21 -3.28
CA ASP A 110 -25.69 -12.27 -3.01
C ASP A 110 -26.44 -10.97 -3.35
N ARG A 111 -25.75 -9.83 -3.46
CA ARG A 111 -26.36 -8.52 -3.73
C ARG A 111 -26.51 -8.22 -5.22
N LEU A 112 -25.95 -9.06 -6.10
CA LEU A 112 -26.04 -8.95 -7.57
C LEU A 112 -27.05 -9.94 -8.19
N ALA A 113 -27.62 -10.84 -7.37
CA ALA A 113 -28.57 -11.87 -7.78
C ALA A 113 -30.03 -11.58 -7.34
N ALA A 114 -30.29 -10.43 -6.75
CA ALA A 114 -31.60 -9.93 -6.33
C ALA A 114 -32.00 -8.70 -7.17
#